data_AF-A0A0N5AUX8-F1
#
_entry.id   AF-A0A0N5AUX8-F1
#
_cell.length_a   1.000
_cell.length_b   1.000
_cell.length_c   1.000
_cell.angle_alpha   90.00
_cell.angle_beta   90.00
_cell.angle_gamma   90.00
#
_symmetry.space_group_name_H-M   'P 1'
#
loop_
_entity.id
_entity.type
_entity.pdbx_description
1 polymer ?
#
loop_
_entity_poly.entity_id
_entity_poly.type
_entity_poly.pdbx_seq_one_letter_code
_entity_poly.pdbx_strand_id
1 'polypeptide(L)'
;MTLREKDEEDLENTIHALHLTVLFCGCAAITMYYALWYFKKRHFEKTVENLPPPIDWEDFASRFIAKNLVKQLNFRPDFFVVDVYLQLTKGEIEKKLKEDRRISIIPLAEYALKPDLRFYFGGSEEELKNDVENALLDAGLTGDIELHVDKFPDKIELMYMITTTIFFAFFVFAILKKGKTRRLFRRQP
;
A
#
# COMPACT_ATOMS: atom_id res chain seq x y z
N MET A 1 32.71 -2.02 45.59
CA MET A 1 31.48 -2.24 44.83
C MET A 1 30.95 -3.61 45.20
N THR A 2 29.80 -3.65 45.87
CA THR A 2 29.17 -4.91 46.30
C THR A 2 28.51 -5.61 45.11
N LEU A 3 28.35 -6.93 45.14
CA LEU A 3 27.67 -7.69 44.07
C LEU A 3 26.28 -7.11 43.75
N ARG A 4 25.59 -6.60 44.77
CA ARG A 4 24.27 -5.98 44.67
C ARG A 4 24.27 -4.65 43.89
N GLU A 5 25.27 -3.80 44.08
CA GLU A 5 25.41 -2.55 43.31
C GLU A 5 25.68 -2.81 41.83
N LYS A 6 26.40 -3.90 41.52
CA LYS A 6 26.68 -4.31 40.14
C LYS A 6 25.43 -4.85 39.44
N ASP A 7 24.61 -5.63 40.14
CA ASP A 7 23.36 -6.16 39.59
C ASP A 7 22.31 -5.06 39.35
N GLU A 8 22.24 -4.04 40.22
CA GLU A 8 21.39 -2.87 40.03
C GLU A 8 21.83 -2.01 38.82
N GLU A 9 23.14 -1.76 38.67
CA GLU A 9 23.69 -1.03 37.52
C GLU A 9 23.47 -1.79 36.19
N ASP A 10 23.61 -3.12 36.19
CA ASP A 10 23.34 -3.95 35.01
C ASP A 10 21.85 -3.96 34.64
N LEU A 11 20.95 -3.91 35.63
CA LEU A 11 19.50 -3.84 35.42
C LEU A 11 19.08 -2.49 34.81
N GLU A 12 19.54 -1.36 35.39
CA GLU A 12 19.25 -0.01 34.86
C GLU A 12 19.75 0.15 33.43
N ASN A 13 20.98 -0.28 33.15
CA ASN A 13 21.55 -0.25 31.80
C ASN A 13 20.74 -1.09 30.80
N THR A 14 20.13 -2.19 31.25
CA THR A 14 19.29 -3.04 30.41
C THR A 14 17.94 -2.38 30.11
N ILE A 15 17.35 -1.71 31.11
CA ILE A 15 16.10 -0.94 30.95
C ILE A 15 16.31 0.24 30.00
N HIS A 16 17.40 1.01 30.15
CA HIS A 16 17.74 2.10 29.25
C HIS A 16 17.98 1.62 27.81
N ALA A 17 18.68 0.50 27.63
CA ALA A 17 18.88 -0.10 26.32
C ALA A 17 17.55 -0.56 25.68
N LEU A 18 16.63 -1.09 26.48
CA LEU A 18 15.31 -1.49 26.03
C LEU A 18 14.50 -0.27 25.55
N HIS A 19 14.42 0.79 26.37
CA HIS A 19 13.72 2.02 26.00
C HIS A 19 14.29 2.66 24.72
N LEU A 20 15.61 2.71 24.60
CA LEU A 20 16.27 3.24 23.40
C LEU A 20 15.91 2.40 22.16
N THR A 21 15.92 1.07 22.30
CA THR A 21 15.57 0.16 21.20
C THR A 21 14.11 0.34 20.77
N VAL A 22 13.18 0.44 21.71
CA VAL A 22 11.75 0.68 21.41
C VAL A 22 11.56 2.00 20.67
N LEU A 23 12.24 3.07 21.12
CA LEU A 23 12.14 4.39 20.49
C LEU A 23 12.71 4.41 19.07
N PHE A 24 13.86 3.77 18.84
CA PHE A 24 14.43 3.62 17.50
C PHE A 24 13.55 2.78 16.57
N CYS A 25 12.99 1.67 17.05
CA CYS A 25 12.07 0.84 16.27
C CYS A 25 10.78 1.60 15.91
N GLY A 26 10.23 2.38 16.85
CA GLY A 26 9.07 3.23 16.60
C GLY A 26 9.34 4.27 15.51
N CYS A 27 10.46 4.99 15.61
CA CYS A 27 10.87 5.95 14.58
C CYS A 27 11.09 5.28 13.22
N ALA A 28 11.73 4.11 13.19
CA ALA A 28 11.95 3.35 11.95
C ALA A 28 10.62 2.95 11.29
N ALA A 29 9.66 2.42 12.06
CA ALA A 29 8.35 2.05 11.54
C ALA A 29 7.59 3.26 10.97
N ILE A 30 7.61 4.41 11.68
CA ILE A 30 6.96 5.64 11.22
C ILE A 30 7.61 6.16 9.93
N THR A 31 8.94 6.26 9.89
CA THR A 31 9.64 6.74 8.68
C THR A 31 9.39 5.84 7.48
N MET A 32 9.33 4.52 7.68
CA MET A 32 9.04 3.56 6.63
C MET A 32 7.59 3.66 6.13
N TYR A 33 6.62 3.84 7.03
CA TYR A 33 5.24 4.11 6.64
C TYR A 33 5.15 5.32 5.71
N TYR A 34 5.75 6.45 6.11
CA TYR A 34 5.77 7.67 5.29
C TYR A 34 6.54 7.49 3.98
N ALA A 35 7.64 6.73 3.98
CA ALA A 35 8.41 6.45 2.78
C ALA A 35 7.57 5.64 1.77
N LEU A 36 6.93 4.57 2.21
CA LEU A 36 6.06 3.73 1.37
C LEU A 36 4.88 4.53 0.83
N TRP A 37 4.21 5.30 1.69
CA TRP A 37 3.12 6.17 1.28
C TRP A 37 3.58 7.19 0.23
N TYR A 38 4.74 7.83 0.44
CA TYR A 38 5.31 8.80 -0.50
C TYR A 38 5.64 8.15 -1.85
N PHE A 39 6.21 6.94 -1.85
CA PHE A 39 6.46 6.19 -3.08
C PHE A 39 5.15 5.86 -3.82
N LYS A 40 4.12 5.40 -3.10
CA LYS A 40 2.79 5.10 -3.67
C LYS A 40 2.17 6.36 -4.27
N LYS A 41 2.19 7.49 -3.54
CA LYS A 41 1.72 8.79 -4.03
C LYS A 41 2.46 9.24 -5.30
N ARG A 42 3.79 9.18 -5.30
CA ARG A 42 4.59 9.58 -6.46
C ARG A 42 4.35 8.69 -7.68
N HIS A 43 4.14 7.39 -7.44
CA HIS A 43 3.77 6.46 -8.51
C HIS A 43 2.39 6.82 -9.07
N PHE A 44 1.42 7.10 -8.20
CA PHE A 44 0.10 7.58 -8.59
C PHE A 44 0.18 8.86 -9.43
N GLU A 45 0.91 9.89 -8.98
CA GLU A 45 1.08 11.16 -9.71
C GLU A 45 1.63 10.94 -11.13
N LYS A 46 2.65 10.09 -11.30
CA LYS A 46 3.20 9.75 -12.62
C LYS A 46 2.17 9.03 -13.51
N THR A 47 1.35 8.16 -12.92
CA THR A 47 0.27 7.51 -13.66
C THR A 47 -0.81 8.52 -14.04
N VAL A 48 -1.10 9.49 -13.17
CA VAL A 48 -2.11 10.54 -13.37
C VAL A 48 -1.76 11.47 -14.52
N GLU A 49 -0.50 11.91 -14.61
CA GLU A 49 -0.04 12.82 -15.68
C GLU A 49 -0.28 12.26 -17.09
N ASN A 50 -0.33 10.94 -17.23
CA ASN A 50 -0.47 10.26 -18.53
C ASN A 50 -1.91 9.83 -18.84
N LEU A 51 -2.88 10.19 -18.02
CA LEU A 51 -4.27 9.76 -18.12
C LEU A 51 -5.20 10.96 -18.33
N PRO A 52 -6.37 10.76 -18.96
CA PRO A 52 -7.36 11.82 -19.06
C PRO A 52 -7.77 12.33 -17.67
N PRO A 53 -8.21 13.60 -17.58
CA PRO A 53 -8.72 14.15 -16.34
C PRO A 53 -9.94 13.33 -15.87
N PRO A 54 -10.17 13.22 -14.54
CA PRO A 54 -11.31 12.47 -14.04
C PRO A 54 -12.63 13.09 -14.50
N ILE A 55 -13.59 12.23 -14.82
CA ILE A 55 -14.95 12.57 -15.24
C ILE A 55 -15.84 12.65 -13.99
N ASP A 56 -16.95 13.39 -14.06
CA ASP A 56 -17.96 13.37 -13.01
C ASP A 56 -18.73 12.04 -12.96
N TRP A 57 -19.19 11.66 -11.77
CA TRP A 57 -19.91 10.40 -11.54
C TRP A 57 -21.15 10.23 -12.43
N GLU A 58 -21.97 11.27 -12.55
CA GLU A 58 -23.23 11.24 -13.32
C GLU A 58 -22.97 11.01 -14.83
N ASP A 59 -21.96 11.69 -15.36
CA ASP A 59 -21.49 11.52 -16.73
C ASP A 59 -20.91 10.11 -16.96
N PHE A 60 -20.19 9.59 -15.96
CA PHE A 60 -19.66 8.23 -16.00
C PHE A 60 -20.78 7.17 -16.01
N ALA A 61 -21.72 7.26 -15.08
CA ALA A 61 -22.82 6.30 -14.93
C ALA A 61 -23.69 6.24 -16.20
N SER A 62 -24.09 7.39 -16.73
CA SER A 62 -24.93 7.48 -17.93
C SER A 62 -24.24 6.98 -19.20
N ARG A 63 -22.92 7.18 -19.33
CA ARG A 63 -22.19 6.85 -20.56
C ARG A 63 -21.65 5.43 -20.58
N PHE A 64 -21.27 4.88 -19.42
CA PHE A 64 -20.54 3.62 -19.33
C PHE A 64 -21.30 2.54 -18.58
N ILE A 65 -21.85 2.84 -17.40
CA ILE A 65 -22.64 1.86 -16.62
C ILE A 65 -23.91 1.51 -17.37
N ALA A 66 -24.69 2.51 -17.81
CA ALA A 66 -25.94 2.28 -18.54
C ALA A 66 -25.77 1.48 -19.86
N LYS A 67 -24.55 1.43 -20.40
CA LYS A 67 -24.21 0.68 -21.61
C LYS A 67 -23.53 -0.67 -21.33
N ASN A 68 -23.39 -1.06 -20.07
CA ASN A 68 -22.70 -2.28 -19.63
C ASN A 68 -21.26 -2.40 -20.16
N LEU A 69 -20.54 -1.27 -20.23
CA LEU A 69 -19.17 -1.23 -20.78
C LEU A 69 -18.09 -1.39 -19.71
N VAL A 70 -18.46 -1.43 -18.44
CA VAL A 70 -17.53 -1.49 -17.31
C VAL A 70 -17.29 -2.94 -16.93
N LYS A 71 -16.01 -3.32 -16.77
CA LYS A 71 -15.62 -4.64 -16.27
C LYS A 71 -15.31 -4.58 -14.78
N GLN A 72 -14.46 -3.63 -14.42
CA GLN A 72 -13.86 -3.56 -13.09
C GLN A 72 -13.67 -2.10 -12.69
N LEU A 73 -13.88 -1.85 -11.40
CA LEU A 73 -13.62 -0.58 -10.74
C LEU A 73 -12.55 -0.80 -9.67
N ASN A 74 -11.56 0.07 -9.61
CA ASN A 74 -10.56 0.07 -8.55
C ASN A 74 -10.63 1.40 -7.79
N PHE A 75 -11.21 1.36 -6.60
CA PHE A 75 -11.38 2.52 -5.75
C PHE A 75 -10.12 2.76 -4.91
N ARG A 76 -9.59 3.98 -5.01
CA ARG A 76 -8.44 4.46 -4.23
C ARG A 76 -8.92 5.53 -3.24
N PRO A 77 -9.35 5.16 -2.03
CA PRO A 77 -9.88 6.13 -1.06
C PRO A 77 -8.87 7.20 -0.69
N ASP A 78 -7.57 6.87 -0.66
CA ASP A 78 -6.49 7.81 -0.33
C ASP A 78 -6.39 9.01 -1.30
N PHE A 79 -6.93 8.85 -2.52
CA PHE A 79 -6.89 9.87 -3.57
C PHE A 79 -8.27 10.36 -4.00
N PHE A 80 -9.37 9.82 -3.43
CA PHE A 80 -10.74 10.10 -3.84
C PHE A 80 -11.00 9.86 -5.34
N VAL A 81 -10.34 8.84 -5.90
CA VAL A 81 -10.43 8.51 -7.32
C VAL A 81 -10.81 7.04 -7.48
N VAL A 82 -11.66 6.77 -8.46
CA VAL A 82 -11.94 5.43 -8.95
C VAL A 82 -11.33 5.27 -10.32
N ASP A 83 -10.47 4.26 -10.46
CA ASP A 83 -9.93 3.81 -11.73
C ASP A 83 -10.93 2.85 -12.39
N VAL A 84 -11.25 3.10 -13.66
CA VAL A 84 -12.22 2.33 -14.41
C VAL A 84 -11.53 1.50 -15.49
N TYR A 85 -11.88 0.23 -15.55
CA TYR A 85 -11.46 -0.69 -16.60
C TYR A 85 -12.67 -1.10 -17.44
N LEU A 86 -12.60 -0.78 -18.73
CA LEU A 86 -13.68 -1.10 -19.66
C LEU A 86 -13.58 -2.56 -20.12
N GLN A 87 -14.71 -3.13 -20.53
CA GLN A 87 -14.75 -4.44 -21.18
C GLN A 87 -14.08 -4.34 -22.56
N LEU A 88 -12.80 -4.72 -22.61
CA LEU A 88 -12.03 -4.76 -23.85
C LEU A 88 -12.31 -6.06 -24.61
N THR A 89 -12.41 -5.97 -25.94
CA THR A 89 -12.41 -7.17 -26.78
C THR A 89 -11.01 -7.82 -26.80
N LYS A 90 -10.94 -9.15 -27.02
CA LYS A 90 -9.67 -9.91 -27.01
C LYS A 90 -8.55 -9.27 -27.84
N GLY A 91 -8.89 -8.69 -29.00
CA GLY A 91 -7.92 -8.02 -29.88
C GLY A 91 -7.38 -6.70 -29.33
N GLU A 92 -8.15 -5.98 -28.52
CA GLU A 92 -7.73 -4.74 -27.86
C GLU A 92 -6.82 -5.03 -26.66
N ILE A 93 -7.08 -6.13 -25.94
CA ILE A 93 -6.21 -6.61 -24.86
C ILE A 93 -4.81 -6.91 -25.39
N GLU A 94 -4.70 -7.65 -26.51
CA GLU A 94 -3.41 -7.94 -27.14
C GLU A 94 -2.69 -6.68 -27.63
N LYS A 95 -3.45 -5.69 -28.11
CA LYS A 95 -2.89 -4.40 -28.54
C LYS A 95 -2.34 -3.61 -27.35
N LYS A 96 -3.09 -3.53 -26.23
CA LYS A 96 -2.63 -2.90 -25.00
C LYS A 96 -1.39 -3.59 -24.43
N LEU A 97 -1.37 -4.93 -24.39
CA LEU A 97 -0.21 -5.71 -23.95
C LEU A 97 1.04 -5.45 -24.82
N LYS A 98 0.86 -5.21 -26.13
CA LYS A 98 1.96 -4.87 -27.05
C LYS A 98 2.45 -3.44 -26.93
N GLU A 99 1.57 -2.50 -26.59
CA GLU A 99 1.93 -1.10 -26.32
C GLU A 99 2.64 -0.96 -24.97
N ASP A 100 2.19 -1.72 -23.96
CA ASP A 100 2.79 -1.77 -22.63
C ASP A 100 3.99 -2.74 -22.58
N ARG A 101 5.01 -2.47 -23.41
CA ARG A 101 6.23 -3.30 -23.61
C ARG A 101 7.08 -3.55 -22.34
N ARG A 102 6.67 -3.07 -21.16
CA ARG A 102 7.38 -3.25 -19.88
C ARG A 102 6.83 -4.38 -19.00
N ILE A 103 5.69 -4.99 -19.37
CA ILE A 103 4.91 -5.86 -18.47
C ILE A 103 5.10 -7.37 -18.75
N SER A 104 5.97 -7.77 -19.69
CA SER A 104 5.96 -9.13 -20.25
C SER A 104 6.54 -10.28 -19.38
N ILE A 105 6.98 -10.06 -18.13
CA ILE A 105 7.82 -11.05 -17.41
C ILE A 105 7.13 -11.66 -16.18
N ILE A 106 5.98 -11.14 -15.74
CA ILE A 106 5.25 -11.68 -14.58
C ILE A 106 3.79 -11.80 -14.99
N PRO A 107 3.05 -12.87 -14.62
CA PRO A 107 1.59 -12.88 -14.73
C PRO A 107 1.06 -11.78 -13.80
N LEU A 108 1.02 -10.56 -14.32
CA LEU A 108 0.55 -9.38 -13.63
C LEU A 108 -0.95 -9.54 -13.53
N ALA A 109 -1.47 -9.63 -12.32
CA ALA A 109 -2.90 -9.59 -12.13
C ALA A 109 -3.46 -8.27 -12.70
N GLU A 110 -4.69 -8.34 -13.21
CA GLU A 110 -5.27 -7.37 -14.16
C GLU A 110 -5.22 -5.90 -13.69
N TYR A 111 -5.05 -5.67 -12.38
CA TYR A 111 -4.83 -4.36 -11.74
C TYR A 111 -3.54 -3.63 -12.15
N ALA A 112 -2.61 -4.30 -12.84
CA ALA A 112 -1.39 -3.65 -13.29
C ALA A 112 -1.48 -3.06 -14.70
N LEU A 113 -2.63 -3.22 -15.37
CA LEU A 113 -2.95 -2.49 -16.59
C LEU A 113 -3.25 -1.03 -16.24
N LYS A 114 -2.82 -0.13 -17.13
CA LYS A 114 -3.19 1.28 -17.07
C LYS A 114 -4.72 1.41 -17.18
N PRO A 115 -5.39 2.15 -16.28
CA PRO A 115 -6.85 2.32 -16.34
C PRO A 115 -7.28 3.09 -17.59
N ASP A 116 -8.50 2.84 -18.05
CA ASP A 116 -9.07 3.50 -19.23
C ASP A 116 -9.55 4.91 -18.90
N LEU A 117 -10.27 5.01 -17.79
CA LEU A 117 -10.95 6.22 -17.36
C LEU A 117 -10.85 6.34 -15.84
N ARG A 118 -11.17 7.53 -15.35
CA ARG A 118 -11.21 7.83 -13.93
C ARG A 118 -12.38 8.74 -13.62
N PHE A 119 -12.90 8.65 -12.42
CA PHE A 119 -13.84 9.63 -11.88
C PHE A 119 -13.51 9.95 -10.42
N TYR A 120 -13.92 11.13 -9.97
CA TYR A 120 -13.79 11.50 -8.57
C TYR A 120 -14.91 10.88 -7.75
N PHE A 121 -14.55 10.33 -6.60
CA PHE A 121 -15.51 9.79 -5.64
C PHE A 121 -15.08 10.12 -4.21
N GLY A 122 -15.89 10.95 -3.54
CA GLY A 122 -15.62 11.44 -2.20
C GLY A 122 -16.17 10.57 -1.06
N GLY A 123 -16.94 9.52 -1.40
CA GLY A 123 -17.65 8.69 -0.44
C GLY A 123 -16.85 7.50 0.09
N SER A 124 -17.52 6.66 0.89
CA SER A 124 -16.98 5.39 1.38
C SER A 124 -17.08 4.27 0.33
N GLU A 125 -16.36 3.16 0.56
CA GLU A 125 -16.46 1.96 -0.29
C GLU A 125 -17.90 1.43 -0.37
N GLU A 126 -18.62 1.46 0.75
CA GLU A 126 -20.00 1.00 0.85
C GLU A 126 -20.94 1.92 0.05
N GLU A 127 -20.72 3.24 0.13
CA GLU A 127 -21.44 4.22 -0.68
C GLU A 127 -21.18 4.00 -2.16
N LEU A 128 -19.92 3.82 -2.57
CA LEU A 128 -19.59 3.55 -3.97
C LEU A 128 -20.28 2.29 -4.48
N LYS A 129 -20.27 1.22 -3.67
CA LYS A 129 -20.91 -0.03 -4.03
C LYS A 129 -22.42 0.14 -4.21
N ASN A 130 -23.07 0.83 -3.26
CA ASN A 130 -24.49 1.14 -3.35
C ASN A 130 -24.81 2.01 -4.58
N ASP A 131 -23.99 3.01 -4.87
CA ASP A 131 -24.18 3.90 -6.03
C ASP A 131 -24.04 3.14 -7.35
N VAL A 132 -23.07 2.22 -7.45
CA VAL A 132 -22.90 1.33 -8.61
C VAL A 132 -24.07 0.36 -8.75
N GLU A 133 -24.51 -0.28 -7.65
CA GLU A 133 -25.66 -1.18 -7.65
C GLU A 133 -26.95 -0.47 -8.07
N ASN A 134 -27.20 0.73 -7.53
CA ASN A 134 -28.34 1.56 -7.91
C ASN A 134 -28.28 1.95 -9.39
N ALA A 135 -27.12 2.38 -9.89
CA ALA A 135 -26.94 2.74 -11.29
C ALA A 135 -27.16 1.54 -12.24
N LEU A 136 -26.77 0.33 -11.82
CA LEU A 136 -27.04 -0.91 -12.56
C LEU A 136 -28.54 -1.25 -12.57
N LEU A 137 -29.21 -1.12 -11.43
CA LEU A 137 -30.66 -1.34 -11.29
C LEU A 137 -31.46 -0.35 -12.14
N ASP A 138 -31.11 0.94 -12.12
CA ASP A 138 -31.74 1.99 -12.92
C ASP A 138 -31.57 1.74 -14.42
N ALA A 139 -30.44 1.15 -14.82
CA ALA A 139 -30.18 0.74 -16.19
C ALA A 139 -30.85 -0.59 -16.60
N GLY A 140 -31.48 -1.31 -15.65
CA GLY A 140 -32.06 -2.63 -15.88
C GLY A 140 -31.02 -3.72 -16.15
N LEU A 141 -29.79 -3.53 -15.67
CA LEU A 141 -28.68 -4.46 -15.84
C LEU A 141 -28.50 -5.33 -14.58
N THR A 142 -28.20 -6.61 -14.78
CA THR A 142 -27.88 -7.56 -13.68
C THR A 142 -26.40 -7.94 -13.66
N GLY A 143 -25.55 -7.14 -14.31
CA GLY A 143 -24.11 -7.41 -14.39
C GLY A 143 -23.45 -7.22 -13.03
N ASP A 144 -22.46 -8.06 -12.72
CA ASP A 144 -21.61 -7.88 -11.54
C ASP A 144 -20.36 -7.11 -11.98
N ILE A 145 -20.19 -5.88 -11.49
CA ILE A 145 -18.99 -5.08 -11.73
C ILE A 145 -18.02 -5.40 -10.60
N GLU A 146 -16.84 -5.91 -10.94
CA GLU A 146 -15.83 -6.24 -9.94
C GLU A 146 -15.29 -4.96 -9.29
N LEU A 147 -15.63 -4.74 -8.01
CA LEU A 147 -15.11 -3.62 -7.22
C LEU A 147 -13.91 -4.07 -6.39
N HIS A 148 -12.76 -3.48 -6.69
CA HIS A 148 -11.53 -3.61 -5.91
C HIS A 148 -11.22 -2.33 -5.16
N VAL A 149 -10.56 -2.47 -4.02
CA VAL A 149 -10.28 -1.35 -3.14
C VAL A 149 -8.81 -1.35 -2.76
N ASP A 150 -8.09 -0.37 -3.29
CA ASP A 150 -6.66 -0.17 -3.07
C ASP A 150 -6.47 0.81 -1.90
N LYS A 151 -6.60 0.29 -0.67
CA LYS A 151 -6.34 1.02 0.58
C LYS A 151 -4.86 0.93 0.96
N PHE A 152 -4.27 2.03 1.40
CA PHE A 152 -2.97 2.01 2.06
C PHE A 152 -3.11 2.00 3.60
N PRO A 153 -2.32 1.21 4.33
CA PRO A 153 -1.45 0.14 3.84
C PRO A 153 -2.25 -1.14 3.54
N ASP A 154 -1.93 -1.81 2.44
CA ASP A 154 -2.47 -3.15 2.16
C ASP A 154 -1.82 -4.21 3.06
N LYS A 155 -2.40 -5.41 3.15
CA LYS A 155 -1.90 -6.55 3.94
C LYS A 155 -0.43 -6.85 3.64
N ILE A 156 -0.03 -6.77 2.37
CA ILE A 156 1.36 -7.00 1.94
C ILE A 156 2.28 -5.90 2.46
N GLU A 157 1.87 -4.63 2.34
CA GLU A 157 2.64 -3.47 2.82
C GLU A 157 2.76 -3.48 4.34
N LEU A 158 1.68 -3.85 5.04
CA LEU A 158 1.66 -4.03 6.49
C LEU A 158 2.59 -5.16 6.94
N MET A 159 2.53 -6.32 6.29
CA MET A 159 3.46 -7.43 6.53
C MET A 159 4.91 -7.00 6.29
N TYR A 160 5.17 -6.25 5.22
CA TYR A 160 6.50 -5.73 4.92
C TYR A 160 6.99 -4.79 6.03
N MET A 161 6.15 -3.86 6.49
CA MET A 161 6.49 -2.96 7.60
C MET A 161 6.77 -3.72 8.91
N ILE A 162 5.96 -4.73 9.23
CA ILE A 162 6.16 -5.53 10.45
C ILE A 162 7.46 -6.33 10.37
N THR A 163 7.68 -7.05 9.28
CA THR A 163 8.84 -7.94 9.12
C THR A 163 10.17 -7.19 9.13
N THR A 164 10.23 -6.05 8.44
CA THR A 164 11.41 -5.17 8.44
C THR A 164 11.65 -4.53 9.80
N THR A 165 10.60 -4.10 10.51
CA THR A 165 10.73 -3.56 11.89
C THR A 165 11.28 -4.62 12.85
N ILE A 166 10.77 -5.85 12.79
CA ILE A 166 11.26 -6.97 13.60
C ILE A 166 12.73 -7.28 13.27
N PHE A 167 13.07 -7.39 11.98
CA PHE A 167 14.44 -7.63 11.54
C PHE A 167 15.41 -6.56 12.05
N PHE A 168 15.00 -5.29 11.97
CA PHE A 168 15.79 -4.17 12.46
C PHE A 168 15.98 -4.22 13.98
N ALA A 169 14.93 -4.56 14.74
CA ALA A 169 15.04 -4.75 16.19
C ALA A 169 16.04 -5.84 16.56
N PHE A 170 16.02 -6.99 15.88
CA PHE A 170 16.99 -8.07 16.06
C PHE A 170 18.41 -7.62 15.71
N PHE A 171 18.57 -6.87 14.63
CA PHE A 171 19.87 -6.34 14.21
C PHE A 171 20.48 -5.39 15.24
N VAL A 172 19.68 -4.43 15.76
CA VAL A 172 20.10 -3.51 16.83
C VAL A 172 20.46 -4.29 18.09
N PHE A 173 19.64 -5.25 18.50
CA PHE A 173 19.91 -6.10 19.67
C PHE A 173 21.23 -6.87 19.53
N ALA A 174 21.50 -7.45 18.36
CA ALA A 174 22.75 -8.16 18.09
C ALA A 174 23.98 -7.24 18.17
N ILE A 175 23.89 -6.00 17.66
CA ILE A 175 24.95 -4.99 17.77
C ILE A 175 25.22 -4.63 19.23
N LEU A 176 24.17 -4.35 20.00
CA LEU A 176 24.28 -4.00 21.42
C LEU A 176 24.93 -5.14 22.23
N LYS A 177 24.53 -6.40 21.96
CA LYS A 177 25.12 -7.59 22.60
C LYS A 177 26.60 -7.73 22.27
N LYS A 178 26.99 -7.60 20.99
CA LYS A 178 28.40 -7.68 20.53
C LYS A 178 29.25 -6.54 21.08
N GLY A 179 28.66 -5.36 21.26
CA GLY A 179 29.28 -4.20 21.91
C GLY A 179 29.61 -4.44 23.38
N LYS A 180 28.71 -5.08 24.15
CA LYS A 180 28.97 -5.49 25.54
C LYS A 180 30.12 -6.51 25.62
N THR A 181 30.16 -7.52 24.73
CA THR A 181 31.21 -8.55 24.73
C THR A 181 32.60 -7.97 24.46
N ARG A 182 32.72 -6.98 23.56
CA ARG A 182 34.00 -6.31 23.28
C ARG A 182 34.49 -5.44 24.44
N ARG A 183 33.61 -4.82 25.22
CA ARG A 183 34.00 -4.04 26.41
C ARG A 183 34.49 -4.93 27.55
N LEU A 184 33.93 -6.13 27.69
CA LEU A 184 34.37 -7.13 28.68
C LEU A 184 35.77 -7.67 28.35
N PHE A 185 36.06 -7.96 27.08
CA PHE A 185 37.39 -8.45 26.66
C PHE A 185 38.51 -7.39 26.75
N ARG A 186 38.18 -6.10 26.67
CA ARG A 186 39.18 -5.00 26.80
C ARG A 186 39.54 -4.66 28.25
N ARG A 187 38.85 -5.25 29.23
CA ARG A 187 39.04 -4.99 30.67
C ARG A 187 39.75 -6.13 31.41
N GLN A 188 40.19 -7.19 30.72
CA GLN A 188 41.08 -8.18 31.33
C GLN A 188 42.54 -7.73 31.11
N PRO A 189 43.31 -7.44 32.18
CA PRO A 189 44.74 -7.17 32.10
C PRO A 189 45.55 -8.41 31.71
#